data_AF-A0A357Y8X1-F1
#
_entry.id   AF-A0A357Y8X1-F1
#
_cell.length_a   1.000
_cell.length_b   1.000
_cell.length_c   1.000
_cell.angle_alpha   90.00
_cell.angle_beta   90.00
_cell.angle_gamma   90.00
#
_symmetry.space_group_name_H-M   'P 1'
#
loop_
_entity.id
_entity.type
_entity.pdbx_description
1 polymer ?
#
loop_
_entity_poly.entity_id
_entity_poly.type
_entity_poly.pdbx_seq_one_letter_code
_entity_poly.pdbx_strand_id
1 'polypeptide(L)'
;MNILISILGFLKEYPAAATIFSLIVAGIWPFLKFREYLKDKRFKTYHELIDGLVNEQRNPDRQIKLDRQIAVIFELRNFPSYFPVTKRILTDLKTQWADQPRATKEMEFTLDFISKNWFTRTYRRLKKS
;
A
#
# COMPACT_ATOMS: atom_id res chain seq x y z
N MET A 1 -3.24 16.77 -39.12
CA MET A 1 -3.70 18.18 -39.19
C MET A 1 -5.22 18.32 -39.08
N ASN A 2 -6.03 17.39 -39.62
CA ASN A 2 -7.50 17.51 -39.63
C ASN A 2 -8.19 17.35 -38.26
N ILE A 3 -7.74 16.43 -37.40
CA ILE A 3 -8.41 16.16 -36.11
C ILE A 3 -8.38 17.38 -35.19
N LEU A 4 -7.26 18.09 -35.13
CA LEU A 4 -7.10 19.27 -34.26
C LEU A 4 -8.02 20.41 -34.70
N ILE A 5 -8.15 20.63 -36.01
CA ILE A 5 -9.02 21.66 -36.59
C ILE A 5 -10.49 21.30 -36.36
N SER A 6 -10.86 20.03 -36.51
CA SER A 6 -12.22 19.55 -36.23
C SER A 6 -12.60 19.70 -34.75
N ILE A 7 -11.68 19.37 -33.83
CA ILE A 7 -11.89 19.57 -32.39
C ILE A 7 -12.08 21.06 -32.08
N LEU A 8 -11.25 21.94 -32.65
CA LEU A 8 -11.37 23.38 -32.45
C LEU A 8 -12.68 23.95 -33.03
N GLY A 9 -13.14 23.44 -34.17
CA GLY A 9 -14.43 23.81 -34.76
C GLY A 9 -15.60 23.44 -33.84
N PHE A 10 -15.62 22.19 -33.35
CA PHE A 10 -16.65 21.70 -32.43
C PHE A 10 -16.68 22.49 -31.10
N LEU A 11 -15.51 22.81 -30.55
CA LEU A 11 -15.40 23.60 -29.31
C LEU A 11 -15.96 25.04 -29.48
N LYS A 12 -15.82 25.63 -30.67
CA LYS A 12 -16.39 26.95 -30.99
C LYS A 12 -17.90 26.90 -31.18
N GLU A 13 -18.41 25.81 -31.74
CA GLU A 13 -19.84 25.61 -32.01
C GLU A 13 -20.64 25.33 -30.74
N TYR A 14 -20.03 24.68 -29.74
CA TYR A 14 -20.68 24.31 -28.46
C TYR A 14 -19.89 24.76 -27.22
N PRO A 15 -19.75 26.07 -26.97
CA PRO A 15 -18.90 26.59 -25.88
C PRO A 15 -19.40 26.19 -24.49
N ALA A 16 -20.73 26.10 -24.30
CA ALA A 16 -21.31 25.66 -23.03
C ALA A 16 -20.99 24.19 -22.73
N ALA A 17 -21.10 23.30 -23.74
CA ALA A 17 -20.78 21.89 -23.60
C ALA A 17 -19.28 21.69 -23.34
N ALA A 18 -18.42 22.44 -24.03
CA ALA A 18 -16.97 22.44 -23.81
C ALA A 18 -16.61 22.86 -22.37
N THR A 19 -17.30 23.87 -21.83
CA THR A 19 -17.10 24.36 -20.46
C THR A 19 -17.50 23.29 -19.43
N ILE A 20 -18.69 22.69 -19.58
CA ILE A 20 -19.16 21.61 -18.69
C ILE A 20 -18.21 20.42 -18.73
N PHE A 21 -17.77 20.00 -19.92
CA PHE A 21 -16.83 18.90 -20.08
C PHE A 21 -15.48 19.20 -19.39
N SER A 22 -14.97 20.42 -19.56
CA SER A 22 -13.72 20.85 -18.93
C SER A 22 -13.81 20.82 -17.40
N LEU A 23 -14.95 21.25 -16.83
CA LEU A 23 -15.20 21.17 -15.38
C LEU A 23 -15.27 19.73 -14.88
N ILE A 24 -15.91 18.82 -15.63
CA ILE A 24 -15.97 17.39 -15.29
C ILE A 24 -14.56 16.78 -15.28
N VAL A 25 -13.77 17.03 -16.33
CA VAL A 25 -12.38 16.53 -16.41
C VAL A 25 -11.53 17.11 -15.28
N ALA A 26 -11.63 18.41 -15.02
CA ALA A 26 -10.92 19.08 -13.93
C ALA A 26 -11.31 18.54 -12.54
N GLY A 27 -12.55 18.09 -12.35
CA GLY A 27 -13.00 17.46 -11.10
C GLY A 27 -12.53 16.00 -10.94
N ILE A 28 -12.55 15.21 -12.02
CA ILE A 28 -12.18 13.79 -11.99
C ILE A 28 -10.66 13.59 -11.92
N TRP A 29 -9.88 14.42 -12.62
CA TRP A 29 -8.43 14.25 -12.74
C TRP A 29 -7.69 14.25 -11.39
N PRO A 30 -7.95 15.19 -10.46
CA PRO A 30 -7.36 15.17 -9.12
C PRO A 30 -7.69 13.90 -8.35
N PHE A 31 -8.90 13.36 -8.50
CA PHE A 31 -9.30 12.13 -7.82
C PHE A 31 -8.48 10.92 -8.32
N LEU A 32 -8.27 10.81 -9.63
CA LEU A 32 -7.41 9.78 -10.21
C LEU A 32 -5.97 9.90 -9.71
N LYS A 33 -5.41 11.12 -9.74
CA LYS A 33 -4.05 11.40 -9.25
C LYS A 33 -3.90 11.14 -7.76
N PHE A 34 -4.92 11.45 -6.97
CA PHE A 34 -4.93 11.17 -5.54
C PHE A 34 -4.86 9.67 -5.25
N ARG A 35 -5.55 8.83 -6.05
CA ARG A 35 -5.47 7.37 -5.91
C ARG A 35 -4.07 6.84 -6.25
N GLU A 36 -3.41 7.38 -7.27
CA GLU A 36 -2.02 7.04 -7.60
C GLU A 36 -1.08 7.43 -6.46
N TYR A 37 -1.20 8.67 -5.95
CA TYR A 37 -0.42 9.16 -4.82
C TYR A 37 -0.59 8.29 -3.57
N LEU A 38 -1.83 7.90 -3.23
CA LEU A 38 -2.08 7.02 -2.08
C LEU A 38 -1.46 5.63 -2.25
N LYS A 39 -1.42 5.08 -3.48
CA LYS A 39 -0.75 3.81 -3.75
C LYS A 39 0.75 3.93 -3.55
N ASP A 40 1.36 4.98 -4.10
CA ASP A 40 2.80 5.23 -3.99
C ASP A 40 3.22 5.47 -2.53
N LYS A 41 2.46 6.31 -1.81
CA LYS A 41 2.68 6.55 -0.38
C LYS A 41 2.63 5.24 0.42
N ARG A 42 1.63 4.39 0.17
CA ARG A 42 1.53 3.08 0.85
C ARG A 42 2.66 2.13 0.48
N PHE A 43 3.09 2.12 -0.78
CA PHE A 43 4.26 1.37 -1.23
C PHE A 43 5.51 1.82 -0.45
N LYS A 44 5.78 3.13 -0.42
CA LYS A 44 6.94 3.70 0.26
C LYS A 44 6.93 3.39 1.76
N THR A 45 5.82 3.67 2.45
CA THR A 45 5.69 3.41 3.89
C THR A 45 5.91 1.93 4.23
N TYR A 46 5.37 0.99 3.45
CA TYR A 46 5.61 -0.43 3.69
C TYR A 46 7.09 -0.79 3.62
N HIS A 47 7.79 -0.30 2.59
CA HIS A 47 9.22 -0.61 2.41
C HIS A 47 10.09 0.07 3.46
N GLU A 48 9.76 1.29 3.89
CA GLU A 48 10.44 1.97 5.00
C GLU A 48 10.27 1.22 6.33
N LEU A 49 9.08 0.66 6.59
CA LEU A 49 8.83 -0.16 7.78
C LEU A 49 9.66 -1.46 7.75
N ILE A 50 9.68 -2.16 6.62
CA ILE A 50 10.50 -3.38 6.46
C ILE A 50 11.99 -3.06 6.59
N ASP A 51 12.47 -2.02 5.89
CA ASP A 51 13.85 -1.54 5.96
C ASP A 51 14.26 -1.27 7.41
N GLY A 52 13.45 -0.50 8.15
CA GLY A 52 13.69 -0.21 9.56
C GLY A 52 13.62 -1.42 10.49
N LEU A 53 12.90 -2.48 10.12
CA LEU A 53 12.76 -3.70 10.93
C LEU A 53 13.96 -4.65 10.75
N VAL A 54 14.50 -4.77 9.54
CA VAL A 54 15.48 -5.83 9.21
C VAL A 54 16.92 -5.33 9.00
N ASN A 55 17.13 -4.04 8.72
CA ASN A 55 18.44 -3.53 8.28
C ASN A 55 19.39 -3.07 9.41
N GLU A 56 19.25 -3.58 10.63
CA GLU A 56 20.26 -3.36 11.69
C GLU A 56 21.67 -3.78 11.22
N GLN A 57 21.76 -4.82 10.38
CA GLN A 57 23.03 -5.31 9.81
C GLN A 57 23.73 -4.31 8.88
N ARG A 58 22.99 -3.37 8.26
CA ARG A 58 23.56 -2.41 7.30
C ARG A 58 24.12 -1.16 7.98
N ASN A 59 23.67 -0.86 9.19
CA ASN A 59 24.13 0.25 10.02
C ASN A 59 24.14 -0.20 11.49
N PRO A 60 25.28 -0.68 12.01
CA PRO A 60 25.39 -1.16 13.38
C PRO A 60 24.94 -0.14 14.44
N ASP A 61 25.06 1.16 14.12
CA ASP A 61 24.64 2.27 14.98
C ASP A 61 23.11 2.48 15.02
N ARG A 62 22.35 1.80 14.15
CA ARG A 62 20.88 1.86 14.05
C ARG A 62 20.23 0.60 14.60
N GLN A 63 20.52 0.28 15.86
CA GLN A 63 19.74 -0.73 16.57
C GLN A 63 18.33 -0.19 16.82
N ILE A 64 17.31 -0.88 16.30
CA ILE A 64 15.92 -0.48 16.49
C ILE A 64 15.49 -0.91 17.90
N LYS A 65 14.94 0.04 18.67
CA LYS A 65 14.41 -0.27 20.01
C LYS A 65 13.28 -1.30 19.90
N LEU A 66 13.23 -2.27 20.83
CA LEU A 66 12.25 -3.35 20.86
C LEU A 66 10.80 -2.87 20.73
N ASP A 67 10.42 -1.80 21.43
CA ASP A 67 9.04 -1.27 21.34
C ASP A 67 8.73 -0.72 19.95
N ARG A 68 9.73 -0.20 19.23
CA ARG A 68 9.58 0.22 17.84
C ARG A 68 9.48 -0.99 16.91
N GLN A 69 10.24 -2.07 17.15
CA GLN A 69 10.07 -3.33 16.40
C GLN A 69 8.63 -3.85 16.54
N ILE A 70 8.10 -3.90 17.77
CA ILE A 70 6.73 -4.32 18.07
C ILE A 70 5.72 -3.44 17.32
N ALA A 71 5.87 -2.11 17.39
CA ALA A 71 4.99 -1.18 16.66
C ALA A 71 5.03 -1.41 15.14
N VAL A 72 6.23 -1.59 14.57
CA VAL A 72 6.40 -1.89 13.15
C VAL A 72 5.70 -3.20 12.79
N ILE A 73 5.92 -4.28 13.54
CA ILE A 73 5.31 -5.60 13.31
C ILE A 73 3.78 -5.50 13.35
N PHE A 74 3.23 -4.77 14.31
CA PHE A 74 1.80 -4.48 14.40
C PHE A 74 1.29 -3.72 13.17
N GLU A 75 2.01 -2.68 12.71
CA GLU A 75 1.61 -1.84 11.58
C GLU A 75 1.57 -2.61 10.25
N LEU A 76 2.41 -3.63 10.06
CA LEU A 76 2.45 -4.42 8.82
C LEU A 76 1.10 -5.06 8.47
N ARG A 77 0.23 -5.30 9.46
CA ARG A 77 -1.13 -5.83 9.25
C ARG A 77 -2.06 -4.87 8.49
N ASN A 78 -1.67 -3.59 8.37
CA ASN A 78 -2.42 -2.57 7.63
C ASN A 78 -2.12 -2.56 6.13
N PHE A 79 -1.30 -3.50 5.64
CA PHE A 79 -0.89 -3.62 4.24
C PHE A 79 -1.44 -4.87 3.54
N PRO A 80 -2.78 -4.96 3.33
CA PRO A 80 -3.48 -6.03 2.62
C PRO A 80 -2.82 -6.65 1.39
N SER A 81 -2.29 -5.80 0.50
CA SER A 81 -1.65 -6.24 -0.75
C SER A 81 -0.34 -6.96 -0.52
N TYR A 82 0.27 -6.76 0.65
CA TYR A 82 1.57 -7.33 1.03
C TYR A 82 1.44 -8.53 1.95
N PHE A 83 0.24 -8.89 2.40
CA PHE A 83 0.00 -10.03 3.30
C PHE A 83 0.77 -11.31 2.94
N PRO A 84 0.82 -11.76 1.66
CA PRO A 84 1.57 -12.97 1.32
C PRO A 84 3.06 -12.86 1.60
N VAL A 85 3.68 -11.71 1.33
CA VAL A 85 5.12 -11.51 1.56
C VAL A 85 5.41 -11.19 3.02
N THR A 86 4.59 -10.37 3.67
CA THR A 86 4.66 -10.09 5.10
C THR A 86 4.60 -11.38 5.92
N LYS A 87 3.72 -12.32 5.54
CA LYS A 87 3.61 -13.61 6.21
C LYS A 87 4.93 -14.40 6.16
N ARG A 88 5.58 -14.45 4.99
CA ARG A 88 6.88 -15.14 4.83
C ARG A 88 7.95 -14.48 5.70
N ILE A 89 8.12 -13.16 5.56
CA ILE A 89 9.10 -12.37 6.31
C ILE A 89 8.93 -12.59 7.82
N LEU A 90 7.72 -12.43 8.37
CA LEU A 90 7.48 -12.57 9.80
C LEU A 90 7.64 -14.01 10.29
N THR A 91 7.37 -15.02 9.44
CA THR A 91 7.60 -16.43 9.81
C THR A 91 9.09 -16.71 9.97
N ASP A 92 9.91 -16.21 9.05
CA ASP A 92 11.36 -16.38 9.09
C ASP A 92 11.97 -15.58 10.26
N LEU A 93 11.57 -14.32 10.44
CA LEU A 93 12.03 -13.48 11.56
C LEU A 93 11.64 -14.05 12.92
N LYS A 94 10.45 -14.65 13.04
CA LYS A 94 10.02 -15.32 14.29
C LYS A 94 11.00 -16.42 14.70
N THR A 95 11.55 -17.15 13.72
CA THR A 95 12.54 -18.21 13.97
C THR A 95 13.92 -17.63 14.28
N GLN A 96 14.30 -16.56 13.58
CA GLN A 96 15.59 -15.88 13.79
C GLN A 96 15.67 -15.16 15.15
N TRP A 97 14.56 -14.59 15.63
CA TRP A 97 14.49 -13.81 16.87
C TRP A 97 13.81 -14.60 17.99
N ALA A 98 14.10 -15.90 18.08
CA ALA A 98 13.53 -16.78 19.10
C ALA A 98 13.88 -16.34 20.54
N ASP A 99 14.95 -15.57 20.71
CA ASP A 99 15.43 -14.96 21.95
C ASP A 99 14.69 -13.66 22.33
N GLN A 100 13.79 -13.14 21.48
CA GLN A 100 13.06 -11.89 21.71
C GLN A 100 11.55 -12.12 21.90
N PRO A 101 11.11 -12.71 23.03
CA PRO A 101 9.74 -13.22 23.19
C PRO A 101 8.64 -12.17 23.00
N ARG A 102 8.91 -10.89 23.30
CA ARG A 102 7.95 -9.80 23.09
C ARG A 102 7.72 -9.52 21.60
N ALA A 103 8.79 -9.50 20.80
CA ALA A 103 8.68 -9.28 19.35
C ALA A 103 8.02 -10.50 18.69
N THR A 104 8.48 -11.71 19.03
CA THR A 104 7.93 -12.99 18.55
C THR A 104 6.42 -13.08 18.81
N LYS A 105 5.96 -12.69 20.00
CA LYS A 105 4.53 -12.67 20.36
C LYS A 105 3.72 -11.71 19.49
N GLU A 106 4.23 -10.52 19.20
CA GLU A 106 3.56 -9.59 18.29
C GLU A 106 3.53 -10.12 16.85
N MET A 107 4.60 -10.80 16.39
CA MET A 107 4.61 -11.47 15.09
C MET A 107 3.51 -12.52 14.98
N GLU A 108 3.28 -13.30 16.04
CA GLU A 108 2.20 -14.29 16.08
C GLU A 108 0.81 -13.64 15.95
N PHE A 109 0.56 -12.54 16.68
CA PHE A 109 -0.70 -11.80 16.56
C PHE A 109 -0.91 -11.24 15.15
N THR A 110 0.14 -10.67 14.55
CA THR A 110 0.07 -10.17 13.18
C THR A 110 -0.12 -11.30 12.15
N LEU A 111 0.56 -12.43 12.32
CA LEU A 111 0.43 -13.60 11.43
C LEU A 111 -0.97 -14.24 11.50
N ASP A 112 -1.56 -14.33 12.70
CA ASP A 112 -2.94 -14.78 12.90
C ASP A 112 -3.93 -13.84 12.23
N PHE A 113 -3.79 -12.52 12.45
CA PHE A 113 -4.62 -11.52 11.79
C PHE A 113 -4.53 -11.62 10.26
N ILE A 114 -3.31 -11.69 9.71
CA ILE A 114 -3.09 -11.80 8.27
C ILE A 114 -3.74 -13.06 7.73
N SER A 115 -3.58 -14.20 8.41
CA SER A 115 -4.13 -15.49 7.96
C SER A 115 -5.67 -15.43 7.92
N LYS A 116 -6.32 -14.99 9.00
CA LYS A 116 -7.79 -14.81 9.06
C LYS A 116 -8.30 -13.88 7.96
N ASN A 117 -7.65 -12.75 7.75
CA ASN A 117 -8.10 -11.75 6.77
C ASN A 117 -7.75 -12.10 5.32
N TRP A 118 -6.68 -12.87 5.07
CA TRP A 118 -6.32 -13.30 3.72
C TRP A 118 -7.38 -14.26 3.16
N PHE A 119 -7.83 -15.24 3.95
CA PHE A 119 -8.89 -16.16 3.53
C PHE A 119 -10.17 -15.42 3.09
N THR A 120 -10.62 -14.43 3.86
CA THR A 120 -11.83 -13.66 3.52
C THR A 120 -11.70 -12.91 2.18
N ARG A 121 -10.49 -12.45 1.83
CA ARG A 121 -10.25 -11.70 0.59
C ARG A 121 -10.10 -12.61 -0.61
N THR A 122 -9.39 -13.72 -0.48
CA THR A 122 -9.26 -14.71 -1.54
C THR A 122 -10.63 -15.30 -1.88
N TYR A 123 -11.44 -15.66 -0.87
CA TYR A 123 -12.81 -16.13 -1.06
C TYR A 123 -13.70 -15.11 -1.79
N ARG A 124 -13.64 -13.82 -1.42
CA ARG A 124 -14.39 -12.76 -2.12
C ARG A 124 -13.97 -12.54 -3.57
N ARG A 125 -12.72 -12.82 -3.92
CA ARG A 125 -12.25 -12.77 -5.33
C ARG A 125 -12.77 -13.97 -6.12
N LEU A 126 -12.74 -15.17 -5.56
CA LEU A 126 -13.24 -16.39 -6.19
C LEU A 126 -14.77 -16.37 -6.41
N LYS A 127 -15.53 -15.74 -5.51
CA LYS A 127 -16.99 -15.58 -5.67
C LYS A 127 -17.39 -14.51 -6.72
N LYS A 128 -16.46 -13.66 -7.14
CA LYS A 128 -16.71 -12.59 -8.13
C LYS A 128 -16.20 -12.92 -9.54
N SER A 129 -15.48 -14.02 -9.71
CA SER A 129 -15.13 -14.58 -11.02
C SER A 129 -16.12 -15.66 -11.41
#